data_AF-M3HVY9-F1
#
_entry.id   AF-M3HVY9-F1
#
_cell.length_a   1.000
_cell.length_b   1.000
_cell.length_c   1.000
_cell.angle_alpha   90.00
_cell.angle_beta   90.00
_cell.angle_gamma   90.00
#
_symmetry.space_group_name_H-M   'P 1'
#
loop_
_entity.id
_entity.type
_entity.pdbx_description
1 polymer ?
#
loop_
_entity_poly.entity_id
_entity_poly.type
_entity_poly.pdbx_seq_one_letter_code
_entity_poly.pdbx_strand_id
1 'polypeptide(L)'
;MLSLKKAKEALSQVTKSLPSDTIIKRGIELFNFGEVHDLLETKQNHYYMKVSGTSAVYELEIQISSPKKTKVICNCPYDMDVYCKHAVAAILQIVFSGFINRKDKTKQPELSKILPSVSQKDLVKFLLEKAGSDPRFYKELTIFFTIRF
;
A
#
# COMPACT_ATOMS: atom_id res chain seq x y z
N MET A 1 -4.53 13.22 -19.71
CA MET A 1 -5.20 12.14 -18.96
C MET A 1 -4.71 10.79 -19.44
N LEU A 2 -4.53 9.83 -18.52
CA LEU A 2 -4.09 8.46 -18.85
C LEU A 2 -5.15 7.74 -19.71
N SER A 3 -4.73 7.08 -20.80
CA SER A 3 -5.65 6.33 -21.66
C SER A 3 -5.90 4.91 -21.15
N LEU A 4 -7.05 4.33 -21.51
CA LEU A 4 -7.39 2.95 -21.16
C LEU A 4 -6.34 1.94 -21.63
N LYS A 5 -5.80 2.11 -22.84
CA LYS A 5 -4.73 1.26 -23.38
C LYS A 5 -3.48 1.30 -22.50
N LYS A 6 -2.98 2.51 -22.19
CA LYS A 6 -1.80 2.69 -21.33
C LYS A 6 -2.03 2.16 -19.91
N ALA A 7 -3.23 2.33 -19.37
CA ALA A 7 -3.59 1.79 -18.07
C ALA A 7 -3.56 0.26 -18.06
N LYS A 8 -4.11 -0.40 -19.08
CA LYS A 8 -4.04 -1.88 -19.22
C LYS A 8 -2.60 -2.38 -19.34
N GLU A 9 -1.76 -1.68 -20.11
CA GLU A 9 -0.33 -1.99 -20.23
C GLU A 9 0.38 -1.88 -18.87
N ALA A 10 0.11 -0.82 -18.10
CA ALA A 10 0.65 -0.63 -16.74
C ALA A 10 0.18 -1.73 -15.77
N LEU A 11 -1.12 -2.02 -15.75
CA LEU A 11 -1.69 -3.07 -14.89
C LEU A 11 -1.11 -4.45 -15.20
N SER A 12 -0.84 -4.74 -16.47
CA SER A 12 -0.27 -6.03 -16.92
C SER A 12 1.19 -6.23 -16.49
N GLN A 13 1.91 -5.18 -16.14
CA GLN A 13 3.26 -5.30 -15.54
C GLN A 13 3.19 -5.89 -14.13
N VAL A 14 2.08 -5.69 -13.42
CA VAL A 14 1.92 -6.03 -12.01
C VAL A 14 1.01 -7.24 -11.81
N THR A 15 -0.08 -7.33 -12.55
CA THR A 15 -1.17 -8.29 -12.30
C THR A 15 -1.35 -9.27 -13.46
N LYS A 16 -1.81 -10.50 -13.14
CA LYS A 16 -2.09 -11.53 -14.16
C LYS A 16 -3.43 -11.28 -14.85
N SER A 17 -4.42 -10.85 -14.07
CA SER A 17 -5.79 -10.64 -14.51
C SER A 17 -6.08 -9.15 -14.53
N LEU A 18 -6.93 -8.71 -15.46
CA LEU A 18 -7.39 -7.33 -15.52
C LEU A 18 -8.87 -7.28 -15.16
N PRO A 19 -9.33 -6.24 -14.45
CA PRO A 19 -10.75 -6.01 -14.27
C PRO A 19 -11.36 -5.48 -15.57
N SER A 20 -12.68 -5.39 -15.61
CA SER A 20 -13.44 -4.81 -16.72
C SER A 20 -13.02 -3.36 -17.03
N ASP A 21 -13.19 -2.97 -18.30
CA ASP A 21 -12.86 -1.63 -18.79
C ASP A 21 -13.55 -0.52 -17.99
N THR A 22 -14.77 -0.77 -17.51
CA THR A 22 -15.52 0.15 -16.64
C THR A 22 -14.79 0.39 -15.32
N ILE A 23 -14.30 -0.66 -14.67
CA ILE A 23 -13.54 -0.54 -13.43
C ILE A 23 -12.19 0.12 -13.67
N ILE A 24 -11.51 -0.21 -14.78
CA ILE A 24 -10.24 0.42 -15.13
C ILE A 24 -10.44 1.93 -15.34
N LYS A 25 -11.49 2.36 -16.07
CA LYS A 25 -11.80 3.78 -16.28
C LYS A 25 -12.03 4.52 -14.96
N ARG A 26 -12.79 3.93 -14.03
CA ARG A 26 -13.00 4.50 -12.68
C ARG A 26 -11.69 4.60 -11.88
N GLY A 27 -10.81 3.62 -12.00
CA GLY A 27 -9.48 3.68 -11.37
C GLY A 27 -8.58 4.75 -12.00
N ILE A 28 -8.66 4.93 -13.32
CA ILE A 28 -7.97 6.02 -14.04
C ILE A 28 -8.43 7.38 -13.54
N GLU A 29 -9.73 7.58 -13.31
CA GLU A 29 -10.27 8.83 -12.75
C GLU A 29 -9.66 9.15 -11.39
N LEU A 30 -9.69 8.20 -10.45
CA LEU A 30 -9.08 8.35 -9.13
C LEU A 30 -7.58 8.66 -9.21
N PHE A 31 -6.86 7.96 -10.09
CA PHE A 31 -5.43 8.22 -10.31
C PHE A 31 -5.18 9.63 -10.87
N ASN A 32 -5.95 10.05 -11.89
CA ASN A 32 -5.78 11.38 -12.50
C ASN A 32 -6.16 12.52 -11.53
N PHE A 33 -7.10 12.28 -10.61
CA PHE A 33 -7.47 13.25 -9.57
C PHE A 33 -6.50 13.27 -8.39
N GLY A 34 -5.51 12.37 -8.34
CA GLY A 34 -4.51 12.35 -7.27
C GLY A 34 -5.06 11.78 -5.95
N GLU A 35 -6.07 10.92 -6.00
CA GLU A 35 -6.74 10.36 -4.83
C GLU A 35 -5.94 9.24 -4.13
N VAL A 36 -4.72 8.95 -4.60
CA VAL A 36 -3.81 7.99 -3.98
C VAL A 36 -2.84 8.73 -3.06
N HIS A 37 -2.89 8.42 -1.77
CA HIS A 37 -2.14 9.09 -0.71
C HIS A 37 -1.28 8.10 0.09
N ASP A 38 -0.33 8.63 0.85
CA ASP A 38 0.49 7.86 1.80
C ASP A 38 1.19 6.64 1.18
N LEU A 39 1.62 6.71 -0.09
CA LEU A 39 2.33 5.59 -0.74
C LEU A 39 3.65 5.29 -0.02
N LEU A 40 3.69 4.14 0.63
CA LEU A 40 4.75 3.68 1.50
C LEU A 40 5.21 2.28 1.07
N GLU A 41 6.49 2.13 0.76
CA GLU A 41 7.13 0.81 0.57
C GLU A 41 7.83 0.41 1.88
N THR A 42 7.22 -0.49 2.67
CA THR A 42 7.78 -0.89 3.98
C THR A 42 8.88 -1.95 3.87
N LYS A 43 8.83 -2.74 2.80
CA LYS A 43 9.82 -3.75 2.40
C LYS A 43 9.84 -3.81 0.88
N GLN A 44 10.90 -4.36 0.30
CA GLN A 44 11.01 -4.46 -1.16
C GLN A 44 9.74 -5.10 -1.76
N ASN A 45 9.11 -4.37 -2.68
CA ASN A 45 7.88 -4.72 -3.39
C ASN A 45 6.61 -4.88 -2.51
N HIS A 46 6.62 -4.38 -1.27
CA HIS A 46 5.45 -4.36 -0.38
C HIS A 46 5.00 -2.93 -0.12
N TYR A 47 3.85 -2.57 -0.71
CA TYR A 47 3.33 -1.22 -0.73
C TYR A 47 2.07 -1.11 0.12
N TYR A 48 1.99 -0.03 0.89
CA TYR A 48 0.84 0.41 1.65
C TYR A 48 0.44 1.80 1.15
N MET A 49 -0.86 2.05 1.02
CA MET A 49 -1.36 3.37 0.65
C MET A 49 -2.83 3.54 1.03
N LYS A 50 -3.30 4.77 0.93
CA LYS A 50 -4.71 5.12 1.07
C LYS A 50 -5.25 5.62 -0.26
N VAL A 51 -6.49 5.26 -0.59
CA VAL A 51 -7.19 5.79 -1.77
C VAL A 51 -8.51 6.40 -1.33
N SER A 52 -8.66 7.69 -1.59
CA SER A 52 -9.90 8.42 -1.34
C SER A 52 -10.94 7.97 -2.36
N GLY A 53 -12.06 7.45 -1.86
CA GLY A 53 -13.26 7.20 -2.65
C GLY A 53 -14.33 8.23 -2.33
N THR A 54 -15.46 8.16 -3.04
CA THR A 54 -16.57 9.12 -2.89
C THR A 54 -17.15 9.19 -1.47
N SER A 55 -17.09 8.08 -0.72
CA SER A 55 -17.77 7.96 0.59
C SER A 55 -16.82 7.75 1.76
N ALA A 56 -15.59 7.33 1.50
CA ALA A 56 -14.61 6.95 2.52
C ALA A 56 -13.21 6.87 1.93
N VAL A 57 -12.21 6.83 2.80
CA VAL A 57 -10.82 6.51 2.45
C VAL A 57 -10.59 5.02 2.67
N TYR A 58 -10.02 4.35 1.67
CA TYR A 58 -9.74 2.92 1.71
C TYR A 58 -8.25 2.64 1.83
N GLU A 59 -7.90 1.64 2.63
CA GLU A 59 -6.53 1.22 2.84
C GLU A 59 -6.21 0.06 1.90
N LEU A 60 -5.03 0.12 1.27
CA LEU A 60 -4.55 -0.89 0.34
C LEU A 60 -3.18 -1.42 0.74
N GLU A 61 -3.04 -2.72 0.59
CA GLU A 61 -1.77 -3.44 0.64
C GLU A 61 -1.55 -4.17 -0.70
N ILE A 62 -0.39 -3.94 -1.31
CA ILE A 62 0.01 -4.58 -2.56
C ILE A 62 1.39 -5.21 -2.38
N GLN A 63 1.46 -6.53 -2.56
CA GLN A 63 2.69 -7.31 -2.51
C GLN A 63 3.01 -7.84 -3.90
N ILE A 64 4.10 -7.37 -4.51
CA ILE A 64 4.51 -7.72 -5.88
C ILE A 64 5.72 -8.68 -5.82
N SER A 65 5.48 -9.99 -5.71
CA SER A 65 6.58 -10.97 -5.70
C SER A 65 7.16 -11.18 -7.11
N SER A 66 6.30 -11.22 -8.12
CA SER A 66 6.65 -11.22 -9.54
C SER A 66 5.44 -10.76 -10.35
N PRO A 67 5.61 -10.35 -11.62
CA PRO A 67 4.49 -10.30 -12.55
C PRO A 67 3.79 -11.66 -12.48
N LYS A 68 2.47 -11.68 -12.25
CA LYS A 68 1.61 -12.86 -12.02
C LYS A 68 1.56 -13.45 -10.60
N LYS A 69 2.37 -12.99 -9.65
CA LYS A 69 2.24 -13.30 -8.21
C LYS A 69 2.14 -11.99 -7.43
N THR A 70 0.98 -11.35 -7.57
CA THR A 70 0.67 -10.11 -6.86
C THR A 70 -0.53 -10.34 -5.96
N LYS A 71 -0.36 -10.06 -4.68
CA LYS A 71 -1.46 -10.01 -3.71
C LYS A 71 -1.92 -8.56 -3.61
N VAL A 72 -3.20 -8.32 -3.84
CA VAL A 72 -3.83 -7.01 -3.71
C VAL A 72 -4.92 -7.15 -2.68
N ILE A 73 -4.84 -6.34 -1.61
CA ILE A 73 -5.83 -6.30 -0.54
C ILE A 73 -6.33 -4.86 -0.49
N CYS A 74 -7.64 -4.69 -0.54
CA CYS A 74 -8.31 -3.42 -0.32
C CYS A 74 -9.43 -3.64 0.68
N ASN A 75 -9.56 -2.76 1.68
CA ASN A 75 -10.63 -2.85 2.67
C ASN A 75 -11.99 -2.32 2.17
N CYS A 76 -12.14 -2.03 0.86
CA CYS A 76 -13.39 -1.54 0.33
C CYS A 76 -14.44 -2.65 0.26
N PRO A 77 -15.70 -2.39 0.67
CA PRO A 77 -16.75 -3.42 0.68
C PRO A 77 -17.35 -3.69 -0.72
N TYR A 78 -16.90 -2.96 -1.74
CA TYR A 78 -17.47 -3.00 -3.08
C TYR A 78 -16.65 -3.92 -3.99
N ASP A 79 -16.88 -5.22 -3.87
CA ASP A 79 -16.32 -6.26 -4.73
C ASP A 79 -17.20 -6.45 -5.98
N MET A 80 -16.74 -5.96 -7.13
CA MET A 80 -17.47 -6.13 -8.41
C MET A 80 -16.59 -6.65 -9.55
N ASP A 81 -15.34 -7.07 -9.26
CA ASP A 81 -14.43 -7.62 -10.27
C ASP A 81 -13.21 -8.28 -9.59
N VAL A 82 -12.23 -8.74 -10.37
CA VAL A 82 -10.96 -9.26 -9.86
C VAL A 82 -10.17 -8.23 -9.04
N TYR A 83 -10.32 -6.94 -9.35
CA TYR A 83 -9.77 -5.81 -8.60
C TYR A 83 -10.75 -4.66 -8.57
N CYS A 84 -10.84 -3.95 -7.45
CA CYS A 84 -11.66 -2.74 -7.34
C CYS A 84 -10.99 -1.53 -8.04
N LYS A 85 -11.75 -0.45 -8.22
CA LYS A 85 -11.22 0.81 -8.78
C LYS A 85 -10.05 1.40 -7.97
N HIS A 86 -10.05 1.22 -6.64
CA HIS A 86 -8.97 1.69 -5.77
C HIS A 86 -7.67 0.91 -6.03
N ALA A 87 -7.77 -0.41 -6.20
CA ALA A 87 -6.65 -1.26 -6.58
C ALA A 87 -6.06 -0.85 -7.93
N VAL A 88 -6.91 -0.53 -8.91
CA VAL A 88 -6.44 0.01 -10.19
C VAL A 88 -5.65 1.30 -9.97
N ALA A 89 -6.22 2.29 -9.27
CA ALA A 89 -5.55 3.57 -9.03
C ALA A 89 -4.21 3.40 -8.30
N ALA A 90 -4.18 2.54 -7.28
CA ALA A 90 -2.98 2.19 -6.52
C ALA A 90 -1.88 1.58 -7.38
N ILE A 91 -2.22 0.60 -8.23
CA ILE A 91 -1.23 -0.03 -9.13
C ILE A 91 -0.69 0.99 -10.12
N LEU A 92 -1.55 1.84 -10.69
CA LEU A 92 -1.11 2.92 -11.58
C LEU A 92 -0.14 3.87 -10.87
N GLN A 93 -0.43 4.25 -9.62
CA GLN A 93 0.47 5.07 -8.80
C GLN A 93 1.84 4.40 -8.61
N ILE A 94 1.89 3.11 -8.27
CA ILE A 94 3.15 2.36 -8.10
C ILE A 94 3.96 2.37 -9.41
N VAL A 95 3.32 2.02 -10.54
CA VAL A 95 3.97 1.91 -11.85
C VAL A 95 4.52 3.26 -12.31
N PHE A 96 3.71 4.32 -12.27
CA PHE A 96 4.10 5.64 -12.79
C PHE A 96 4.99 6.46 -11.84
N SER A 97 4.99 6.15 -10.53
CA SER A 97 5.97 6.70 -9.59
C SER A 97 7.37 6.07 -9.73
N GLY A 98 7.50 5.09 -10.63
CA GLY A 98 8.76 4.43 -10.97
C GLY A 98 9.22 3.39 -9.95
N PHE A 99 8.43 3.06 -8.92
CA PHE A 99 8.84 2.11 -7.87
C PHE A 99 9.25 0.74 -8.41
N ILE A 100 8.62 0.28 -9.50
CA ILE A 100 8.90 -1.02 -10.12
C ILE A 100 10.25 -1.03 -10.88
N ASN A 101 10.69 0.12 -11.39
CA ASN A 101 11.84 0.23 -12.29
C ASN A 101 13.02 1.01 -11.69
N ARG A 102 12.97 1.36 -10.40
CA ARG A 102 14.06 2.07 -9.72
C ARG A 102 15.31 1.17 -9.67
N LYS A 103 16.32 1.51 -10.50
CA LYS A 103 17.69 0.95 -10.42
C LYS A 103 18.35 1.30 -9.09
N ASP A 104 18.04 2.49 -8.57
CA ASP A 104 18.49 2.97 -7.29
C ASP A 104 17.35 2.83 -6.28
N LYS A 105 17.43 1.79 -5.45
CA LYS A 105 16.48 1.54 -4.37
C LYS A 105 16.74 2.58 -3.28
N THR A 106 16.25 3.81 -3.45
CA THR A 106 16.00 4.70 -2.31
C THR A 106 14.88 4.11 -1.48
N LYS A 107 15.21 2.99 -0.81
CA LYS A 107 14.39 2.34 0.18
C LYS A 107 14.07 3.42 1.21
N GLN A 108 12.80 3.54 1.58
CA GLN A 108 12.52 4.10 2.89
C GLN A 108 13.45 3.41 3.90
N PRO A 109 14.03 4.17 4.86
CA PRO A 109 15.04 3.61 5.71
C PRO A 109 14.45 2.38 6.41
N GLU A 110 15.01 1.21 6.10
CA GLU A 110 14.48 -0.05 6.59
C GLU A 110 14.58 -0.02 8.11
N LEU A 111 13.45 -0.23 8.81
CA LEU A 111 13.46 -0.27 10.27
C LEU A 111 14.46 -1.30 10.80
N SER A 112 14.70 -2.39 10.08
CA SER A 112 15.74 -3.37 10.39
C SER A 112 17.18 -2.83 10.39
N LYS A 113 17.44 -1.69 9.75
CA LYS A 113 18.72 -0.98 9.78
C LYS A 113 18.76 0.12 10.84
N ILE A 114 17.63 0.76 11.12
CA ILE A 114 17.55 1.83 12.13
C ILE A 114 17.50 1.24 13.54
N LEU A 115 16.58 0.30 13.78
CA LEU A 115 16.29 -0.24 15.11
C LEU A 115 17.52 -0.83 15.83
N PRO A 116 18.49 -1.50 15.18
CA PRO A 116 19.71 -1.96 15.85
C PRO A 116 20.57 -0.84 16.45
N SER A 117 20.46 0.39 15.94
CA SER A 117 21.20 1.55 16.46
C SER A 117 20.45 2.32 17.56
N VAL A 118 19.18 1.98 17.80
CA VAL A 118 18.34 2.63 18.81
C VAL A 118 18.57 1.98 20.17
N SER A 119 18.77 2.79 21.21
CA SER A 119 18.92 2.27 22.56
C SER A 119 17.62 1.62 23.06
N GLN A 120 17.71 0.61 23.93
CA GLN A 120 16.52 0.00 24.53
C GLN A 120 15.64 1.04 25.24
N LYS A 121 16.27 2.02 25.90
CA LYS A 121 15.57 3.10 26.61
C LYS A 121 14.75 3.97 25.65
N ASP A 122 15.34 4.38 24.53
CA ASP A 122 14.66 5.23 23.54
C ASP A 122 13.55 4.45 22.82
N LEU A 123 13.78 3.16 22.55
CA LEU A 123 12.75 2.29 21.97
C LEU A 123 11.55 2.16 22.91
N VAL A 124 11.77 1.89 24.20
CA VAL A 124 10.69 1.82 25.20
C VAL A 124 9.95 3.16 25.30
N LYS A 125 10.68 4.29 25.32
CA LYS A 125 10.09 5.62 25.34
C LYS A 125 9.16 5.85 24.14
N PHE A 126 9.64 5.57 22.93
CA PHE A 126 8.83 5.69 21.71
C PHE A 126 7.56 4.83 21.76
N LEU A 127 7.68 3.58 22.20
CA LEU A 127 6.53 2.67 22.32
C LEU A 127 5.47 3.22 23.29
N LEU A 128 5.88 3.76 24.44
CA LEU A 128 4.98 4.36 25.42
C LEU A 128 4.29 5.62 24.86
N GLU A 129 5.04 6.51 24.19
CA GLU A 129 4.48 7.72 23.56
C GLU A 129 3.46 7.37 22.46
N LYS A 130 3.78 6.38 21.62
CA LYS A 130 2.87 5.94 20.56
C LYS A 130 1.64 5.24 21.14
N ALA A 131 1.79 4.41 22.16
CA ALA A 131 0.67 3.76 22.83
C ALA A 131 -0.23 4.76 23.58
N GLY A 132 0.33 5.84 24.14
CA GLY A 132 -0.44 6.91 24.76
C GLY A 132 -1.27 7.74 23.78
N SER A 133 -0.89 7.76 22.49
CA SER A 133 -1.57 8.54 21.45
C SER A 133 -2.47 7.71 20.51
N ASP A 134 -2.34 6.38 20.51
CA ASP A 134 -3.08 5.49 19.64
C ASP A 134 -3.64 4.29 20.42
N PRO A 135 -4.93 4.30 20.80
CA PRO A 135 -5.56 3.22 21.57
C PRO A 135 -5.55 1.87 20.86
N ARG A 136 -5.50 1.83 19.51
CA ARG A 136 -5.39 0.57 18.76
C ARG A 136 -3.99 0.00 18.94
N PHE A 137 -2.97 0.84 18.76
CA PHE A 137 -1.58 0.45 19.00
C PHE A 137 -1.34 0.02 20.45
N TYR A 138 -1.95 0.69 21.43
CA TYR A 138 -1.88 0.26 22.85
C TYR A 138 -2.36 -1.20 23.01
N LYS A 139 -3.51 -1.54 22.42
CA LYS A 139 -4.07 -2.90 22.48
C LYS A 139 -3.17 -3.91 21.76
N GLU A 140 -2.72 -3.59 20.55
CA GLU A 140 -1.81 -4.43 19.78
C GLU A 140 -0.50 -4.69 20.53
N LEU A 141 0.11 -3.65 21.09
CA LEU A 141 1.34 -3.72 21.87
C LEU A 141 1.15 -4.58 23.12
N THR A 142 0.03 -4.38 23.84
CA THR A 142 -0.31 -5.19 25.01
C THR A 142 -0.44 -6.65 24.62
N ILE A 143 -1.29 -6.97 23.63
CA ILE A 143 -1.49 -8.34 23.11
C ILE A 143 -0.15 -8.98 22.72
N PHE A 144 0.69 -8.26 21.98
CA PHE A 144 1.97 -8.78 21.51
C PHE A 144 2.93 -9.15 22.64
N PHE A 145 2.98 -8.34 23.70
CA PHE A 145 3.92 -8.54 24.82
C PHE A 145 3.35 -9.34 26.01
N THR A 146 2.03 -9.48 26.11
CA THR A 146 1.39 -10.28 27.17
C THR A 146 1.07 -11.71 26.72
N ILE A 147 0.96 -11.96 25.40
CA ILE A 147 0.84 -13.31 24.86
C ILE A 147 2.24 -13.89 24.63
N ARG A 148 2.98 -14.16 25.73
CA ARG A 148 3.98 -15.25 25.95
C ARG A 148 4.35 -15.19 27.44
N PHE A 149 4.19 -16.22 28.26
CA PHE A 149 4.24 -17.67 28.04
C PHE A 149 2.93 -18.38 28.39
#